data_AF-X0SMM3-F1
#
_entry.id   AF-X0SMM3-F1
#
_cell.length_a   1.000
_cell.length_b   1.000
_cell.length_c   1.000
_cell.angle_alpha   90.00
_cell.angle_beta   90.00
_cell.angle_gamma   90.00
#
_symmetry.space_group_name_H-M   'P 1'
#
loop_
_entity.id
_entity.type
_entity.pdbx_description
1 polymer ?
#
loop_
_entity_poly.entity_id
_entity_poly.type
_entity_poly.pdbx_seq_one_letter_code
_entity_poly.pdbx_strand_id
1 'polypeptide(L)'
;MAQDDNVKILKVALIILAVVFLVYGFGFLFVPGILVKLSERNPIEFSWLRWSGGVIFALGIGCLMVSSKPEKQGIFVTSMALVALFTGLGMLYSWIMQEYSGATWFIALPTCLAFVISCLLWWGRGQAKGIL
;
A
#
# COMPACT_ATOMS: atom_id res chain seq x y z
N MET A 1 25.87 3.76 15.38
CA MET A 1 25.86 4.11 13.95
C MET A 1 25.33 2.98 13.07
N ALA A 2 25.85 1.75 13.13
CA ALA A 2 25.34 0.63 12.32
C ALA A 2 23.85 0.26 12.55
N GLN A 3 23.34 0.44 13.78
CA GLN A 3 21.95 0.12 14.10
C GLN A 3 20.93 1.12 13.50
N ASP A 4 21.33 2.37 13.25
CA ASP A 4 20.44 3.40 12.68
C ASP A 4 20.25 3.22 11.16
N ASP A 5 21.31 2.86 10.45
CA ASP A 5 21.24 2.58 9.01
C ASP A 5 20.39 1.34 8.71
N ASN A 6 20.45 0.31 9.56
CA ASN A 6 19.68 -0.93 9.40
C ASN A 6 18.15 -0.71 9.45
N VAL A 7 17.70 0.38 10.06
CA VAL A 7 16.27 0.68 10.24
C VAL A 7 15.78 1.71 9.21
N LYS A 8 16.70 2.45 8.59
CA LYS A 8 16.40 3.52 7.65
C LYS A 8 15.57 3.05 6.45
N ILE A 9 15.96 1.92 5.84
CA ILE A 9 15.24 1.35 4.69
C ILE A 9 13.81 0.97 5.08
N LEU A 10 13.63 0.35 6.25
CA LEU A 10 12.30 0.01 6.75
C LEU A 10 11.44 1.26 6.96
N LYS A 11 11.98 2.29 7.61
CA LYS A 11 11.27 3.55 7.84
C LYS A 11 10.84 4.20 6.53
N VAL A 12 11.75 4.28 5.56
CA VAL A 12 11.46 4.84 4.23
C VAL A 12 10.37 4.02 3.53
N ALA A 13 10.46 2.69 3.55
CA ALA A 13 9.44 1.82 2.95
C ALA A 13 8.05 2.02 3.60
N LEU A 14 7.99 2.10 4.92
CA LEU A 14 6.75 2.37 5.66
C LEU A 14 6.19 3.76 5.36
N ILE A 15 7.04 4.78 5.22
CA ILE A 15 6.60 6.14 4.86
C ILE A 15 6.04 6.18 3.44
N ILE A 16 6.70 5.54 2.48
CA ILE A 16 6.20 5.45 1.09
C ILE A 16 4.84 4.75 1.08
N LEU A 17 4.72 3.61 1.77
CA LEU A 17 3.45 2.90 1.88
C LEU A 17 2.37 3.75 2.55
N ALA A 18 2.72 4.48 3.61
CA ALA A 18 1.81 5.39 4.29
C ALA A 18 1.27 6.47 3.35
N VAL A 19 2.14 7.11 2.57
CA VAL A 19 1.73 8.14 1.59
C VAL A 19 0.75 7.55 0.58
N VAL A 20 1.06 6.37 0.03
CA VAL A 20 0.20 5.67 -0.93
C VAL A 20 -1.16 5.37 -0.31
N PHE A 21 -1.18 4.78 0.88
CA PHE A 21 -2.41 4.46 1.60
C PHE A 21 -3.23 5.69 1.98
N LEU A 22 -2.59 6.78 2.38
CA LEU A 22 -3.31 8.02 2.70
C LEU A 22 -3.89 8.65 1.44
N VAL A 23 -3.17 8.69 0.32
CA VAL A 23 -3.67 9.25 -0.95
C VAL A 23 -4.83 8.42 -1.51
N TYR A 24 -4.65 7.10 -1.67
CA TYR A 24 -5.72 6.23 -2.19
C TYR A 24 -6.87 6.08 -1.19
N GLY A 25 -6.56 5.94 0.11
CA GLY A 25 -7.55 5.84 1.17
C GLY A 25 -8.42 7.09 1.26
N PHE A 26 -7.82 8.28 1.24
CA PHE A 26 -8.54 9.56 1.20
C PHE A 26 -9.40 9.67 -0.07
N GLY A 27 -8.81 9.35 -1.22
CA GLY A 27 -9.50 9.42 -2.51
C GLY A 27 -10.73 8.51 -2.57
N PHE A 28 -10.61 7.25 -2.14
CA PHE A 28 -11.72 6.30 -2.12
C PHE A 28 -12.76 6.63 -1.03
N LEU A 29 -12.33 7.15 0.11
CA LEU A 29 -13.23 7.46 1.24
C LEU A 29 -14.06 8.74 0.99
N PHE A 30 -13.42 9.84 0.59
CA PHE A 30 -14.07 11.15 0.53
C PHE A 30 -14.50 11.54 -0.88
N VAL A 31 -13.72 11.18 -1.90
CA VAL A 31 -13.92 11.64 -3.29
C VAL A 31 -13.91 10.50 -4.34
N PRO A 32 -14.61 9.37 -4.11
CA PRO A 32 -14.52 8.19 -4.99
C PRO A 32 -14.91 8.50 -6.45
N GLY A 33 -15.84 9.43 -6.67
CA GLY A 33 -16.28 9.82 -8.02
C GLY A 33 -15.18 10.45 -8.88
N ILE A 34 -14.18 11.12 -8.29
CA ILE A 34 -13.05 11.67 -9.04
C ILE A 34 -12.15 10.53 -9.53
N LEU A 35 -11.85 9.57 -8.66
CA LEU A 35 -11.02 8.41 -9.00
C LEU A 35 -11.70 7.51 -10.04
N VAL A 36 -13.01 7.28 -9.93
CA VAL A 36 -13.78 6.52 -10.93
C VAL A 36 -13.69 7.17 -12.31
N LYS A 37 -13.88 8.50 -12.39
CA LYS A 37 -13.74 9.25 -13.65
C LYS A 37 -12.33 9.17 -14.22
N LEU A 38 -11.30 9.33 -13.38
CA LEU A 38 -9.90 9.22 -13.80
C LEU A 38 -9.53 7.82 -14.30
N SER A 39 -10.17 6.79 -13.76
CA SER A 39 -9.98 5.40 -14.21
C SER A 39 -10.73 5.06 -15.51
N GLU A 40 -11.51 5.99 -16.07
CA GLU A 40 -12.33 5.80 -17.28
C GLU A 40 -13.34 4.65 -17.15
N ARG A 41 -13.80 4.33 -15.92
CA ARG A 41 -14.68 3.20 -15.63
C ARG A 41 -16.17 3.56 -15.50
N ASN A 42 -16.98 2.57 -15.87
CA ASN A 42 -18.42 2.45 -15.60
C ASN A 42 -18.71 2.11 -14.12
N PRO A 43 -19.95 2.32 -13.61
CA PRO A 43 -20.19 2.54 -12.18
C PRO A 43 -19.78 1.37 -11.29
N ILE A 44 -18.92 1.68 -10.31
CA ILE A 44 -18.67 0.85 -9.14
C ILE A 44 -19.55 1.43 -8.03
N GLU A 45 -20.18 0.56 -7.26
CA GLU A 45 -20.89 0.93 -6.04
C GLU A 45 -19.96 1.72 -5.10
N PHE A 46 -20.25 3.00 -4.88
CA PHE A 46 -19.40 3.90 -4.09
C PHE A 46 -19.25 3.43 -2.64
N SER A 47 -20.19 2.64 -2.13
CA SER A 47 -20.11 2.02 -0.81
C SER A 47 -18.88 1.10 -0.66
N TRP A 48 -18.55 0.29 -1.69
CA TRP A 48 -17.35 -0.56 -1.67
C TRP A 48 -16.07 0.27 -1.70
N LEU A 49 -16.06 1.36 -2.47
CA LEU A 49 -14.93 2.29 -2.52
C LEU A 49 -14.74 2.99 -1.17
N ARG A 50 -15.80 3.52 -0.57
CA ARG A 50 -15.71 4.22 0.72
C ARG A 50 -15.27 3.29 1.86
N TRP A 51 -15.82 2.08 1.90
CA TRP A 51 -15.44 1.08 2.91
C TRP A 51 -13.95 0.72 2.81
N SER A 52 -13.49 0.36 1.60
CA SER A 52 -12.07 0.06 1.36
C SER A 52 -11.17 1.27 1.61
N GLY A 53 -11.62 2.47 1.24
CA GLY A 53 -10.93 3.73 1.50
C GLY A 53 -10.68 3.96 3.00
N GLY A 54 -11.67 3.73 3.85
CA GLY A 54 -11.53 3.83 5.30
C GLY A 54 -10.49 2.86 5.88
N VAL A 55 -10.52 1.60 5.42
CA VAL A 55 -9.54 0.58 5.83
C VAL A 55 -8.13 0.98 5.40
N ILE A 56 -7.94 1.33 4.12
CA ILE A 56 -6.63 1.71 3.58
C ILE A 56 -6.09 2.95 4.28
N PHE A 57 -6.93 3.97 4.51
CA PHE A 57 -6.53 5.18 5.22
C PHE A 57 -6.03 4.90 6.64
N ALA A 58 -6.74 4.06 7.40
CA ALA A 58 -6.33 3.66 8.74
C ALA A 58 -4.99 2.89 8.73
N LEU A 59 -4.75 2.01 7.76
CA LEU A 59 -3.47 1.34 7.58
C LEU A 59 -2.34 2.34 7.28
N GLY A 60 -2.63 3.41 6.53
CA GLY A 60 -1.68 4.50 6.28
C GLY A 60 -1.23 5.19 7.56
N ILE A 61 -2.17 5.50 8.46
CA ILE A 61 -1.86 6.03 9.80
C ILE A 61 -1.02 5.03 10.61
N GLY A 62 -1.38 3.74 10.59
CA GLY A 62 -0.60 2.69 11.25
C GLY A 62 0.85 2.64 10.75
N CYS A 63 1.07 2.78 9.44
CA CYS A 63 2.42 2.83 8.86
C CYS A 63 3.23 4.04 9.35
N LEU A 64 2.61 5.23 9.49
CA LEU A 64 3.29 6.40 10.07
C LEU A 64 3.69 6.17 11.52
N MET A 65 2.78 5.62 12.34
CA MET A 65 3.05 5.33 13.75
C MET A 65 4.22 4.35 13.90
N VAL A 66 4.21 3.25 13.14
CA VAL A 66 5.27 2.23 13.18
C VAL A 66 6.58 2.75 12.58
N SER A 67 6.54 3.61 11.56
CA SER A 67 7.77 4.22 11.02
C SER A 67 8.50 5.09 12.06
N SER A 68 7.75 5.71 12.97
CA SER A 68 8.32 6.53 14.04
C SER A 68 8.93 5.67 15.16
N LYS A 69 8.27 4.55 15.49
CA LYS A 69 8.71 3.61 16.54
C LYS A 69 8.53 2.14 16.07
N PRO A 70 9.50 1.59 15.31
CA PRO A 70 9.37 0.26 14.73
C PRO A 70 9.63 -0.89 15.71
N GLU A 71 10.14 -0.60 16.91
CA GLU A 71 10.53 -1.61 17.89
C GLU A 71 9.37 -2.56 18.26
N LYS A 72 9.63 -3.88 18.20
CA LYS A 72 8.65 -4.95 18.48
C LYS A 72 7.41 -4.94 17.58
N GLN A 73 7.46 -4.24 16.45
CA GLN A 73 6.36 -4.17 15.47
C GLN A 73 6.54 -5.15 14.30
N GLY A 74 7.35 -6.20 14.46
CA GLY A 74 7.63 -7.17 13.39
C GLY A 74 6.38 -7.80 12.77
N ILE A 75 5.32 -8.03 13.56
CA ILE A 75 4.05 -8.56 13.05
C ILE A 75 3.40 -7.56 12.10
N PHE A 76 3.27 -6.28 12.49
CA PHE A 76 2.67 -5.24 11.64
C PHE A 76 3.44 -5.08 10.33
N VAL A 77 4.77 -5.02 10.39
CA VAL A 77 5.62 -4.90 9.18
C VAL A 77 5.42 -6.10 8.26
N THR A 78 5.33 -7.31 8.80
CA THR A 78 5.09 -8.53 8.03
C THR A 78 3.70 -8.49 7.37
N SER A 79 2.67 -8.08 8.12
CA SER A 79 1.32 -7.91 7.59
C SER A 79 1.30 -6.89 6.46
N MET A 80 1.99 -5.76 6.58
CA MET A 80 2.03 -4.73 5.52
C MET A 80 2.79 -5.20 4.28
N ALA A 81 3.88 -5.97 4.45
CA ALA A 81 4.60 -6.58 3.33
C ALA A 81 3.69 -7.56 2.55
N LEU A 82 2.86 -8.32 3.27
CA LEU A 82 1.86 -9.22 2.69
C LEU A 82 0.70 -8.47 2.04
N VAL A 83 0.20 -7.39 2.64
CA VAL A 83 -0.82 -6.53 2.02
C VAL A 83 -0.31 -6.02 0.68
N ALA A 84 0.89 -5.44 0.64
CA ALA A 84 1.48 -4.95 -0.61
C ALA A 84 1.66 -6.07 -1.65
N LEU A 85 2.09 -7.27 -1.21
CA LEU A 85 2.26 -8.42 -2.11
C LEU A 85 0.92 -8.88 -2.71
N PHE A 86 -0.08 -9.14 -1.87
CA PHE A 86 -1.37 -9.65 -2.32
C PHE A 86 -2.17 -8.61 -3.10
N THR A 87 -2.04 -7.32 -2.79
CA THR A 87 -2.58 -6.25 -3.63
C THR A 87 -1.94 -6.27 -5.01
N GLY A 88 -0.61 -6.35 -5.10
CA GLY A 88 0.10 -6.46 -6.38
C GLY A 88 -0.34 -7.70 -7.19
N LEU A 89 -0.42 -8.87 -6.56
CA LEU A 89 -0.87 -10.11 -7.20
C LEU A 89 -2.33 -10.03 -7.66
N GLY A 90 -3.22 -9.47 -6.83
CA GLY A 90 -4.65 -9.33 -7.18
C GLY A 90 -4.85 -8.39 -8.36
N MET A 91 -4.13 -7.27 -8.41
CA MET A 91 -4.19 -6.35 -9.54
C MET A 91 -3.57 -6.94 -10.81
N LEU A 92 -2.43 -7.64 -10.69
CA LEU A 92 -1.82 -8.34 -11.82
C LEU A 92 -2.76 -9.42 -12.39
N TYR A 93 -3.41 -10.19 -11.52
CA TYR A 93 -4.40 -11.19 -11.92
C TYR A 93 -5.56 -10.55 -12.67
N SER A 94 -6.16 -9.49 -12.11
CA SER A 94 -7.27 -8.77 -12.74
C SER A 94 -6.89 -8.18 -14.11
N TRP A 95 -5.62 -7.76 -14.25
CA TRP A 95 -5.09 -7.29 -15.53
C TRP A 95 -4.92 -8.42 -16.55
N ILE A 96 -4.32 -9.55 -16.16
CA ILE A 96 -4.11 -10.73 -17.04
C ILE A 96 -5.46 -11.32 -17.49
N MET A 97 -6.42 -11.41 -16.58
CA MET A 97 -7.76 -11.97 -16.86
C MET A 97 -8.70 -10.99 -17.56
N GLN A 98 -8.23 -9.78 -17.89
CA GLN A 98 -9.03 -8.72 -18.53
C GLN A 98 -10.31 -8.33 -17.77
N GLU A 99 -10.32 -8.53 -16.44
CA GLU A 99 -11.39 -8.04 -15.56
C GLU A 99 -11.34 -6.51 -15.38
N TYR A 100 -10.18 -5.92 -15.70
CA TYR A 100 -9.98 -4.48 -15.68
C TYR A 100 -10.32 -3.80 -17.01
N SER A 101 -11.41 -3.03 -17.00
CA SER A 101 -11.93 -2.33 -18.18
C SER A 101 -11.60 -0.83 -18.26
N GLY A 102 -10.81 -0.31 -17.32
CA GLY A 102 -10.42 1.11 -17.30
C GLY A 102 -9.09 1.38 -18.01
N ALA A 103 -8.58 2.60 -17.89
CA ALA A 103 -7.30 3.00 -18.46
C ALA A 103 -6.14 2.15 -17.92
N THR A 104 -5.32 1.57 -18.80
CA THR A 104 -4.26 0.61 -18.42
C THR A 104 -3.28 1.16 -17.38
N TRP A 105 -2.94 2.45 -17.44
CA TRP A 105 -2.03 3.06 -16.48
C TRP A 105 -2.57 3.04 -15.04
N PHE A 106 -3.90 3.08 -14.89
CA PHE A 106 -4.60 3.11 -13.60
C PHE A 106 -4.60 1.75 -12.88
N ILE A 107 -4.32 0.65 -13.60
CA ILE A 107 -4.02 -0.66 -13.01
C ILE A 107 -2.53 -0.96 -12.97
N ALA A 108 -1.78 -0.58 -14.01
CA ALA A 108 -0.36 -0.90 -14.13
C ALA A 108 0.48 -0.21 -13.04
N LEU A 109 0.27 1.10 -12.82
CA LEU A 109 1.06 1.87 -11.87
C LEU A 109 0.89 1.38 -10.43
N PRO A 110 -0.33 1.19 -9.89
CA PRO A 110 -0.50 0.64 -8.56
C PRO A 110 0.02 -0.80 -8.43
N THR A 111 -0.11 -1.62 -9.48
CA THR A 111 0.45 -2.99 -9.49
C THR A 111 1.96 -2.99 -9.30
N CYS A 112 2.68 -2.22 -10.13
CA CYS A 112 4.14 -2.11 -10.03
C CYS A 112 4.57 -1.53 -8.69
N LEU A 113 3.90 -0.48 -8.23
CA LEU A 113 4.19 0.19 -6.98
C LEU A 113 3.98 -0.75 -5.77
N ALA A 114 2.93 -1.57 -5.77
CA ALA A 114 2.67 -2.55 -4.71
C ALA A 114 3.78 -3.61 -4.62
N PHE A 115 4.25 -4.13 -5.76
CA PHE A 115 5.38 -5.08 -5.77
C PHE A 115 6.68 -4.45 -5.27
N VAL A 116 7.02 -3.25 -5.76
CA VAL A 116 8.23 -2.54 -5.33
C VAL A 116 8.20 -2.30 -3.81
N ILE A 117 7.08 -1.82 -3.27
CA ILE A 117 6.95 -1.60 -1.83
C ILE A 117 7.03 -2.92 -1.05
N SER A 118 6.42 -4.00 -1.54
CA SER A 118 6.53 -5.31 -0.89
C SER A 118 7.99 -5.76 -0.79
N CYS A 119 8.76 -5.67 -1.88
CA CYS A 119 10.19 -5.96 -1.89
C CYS A 119 10.97 -5.09 -0.90
N LEU A 120 10.70 -3.78 -0.87
CA LEU A 120 11.34 -2.85 0.07
C LEU A 120 11.00 -3.17 1.53
N LEU A 121 9.77 -3.55 1.84
CA LEU A 121 9.36 -3.93 3.19
C LEU A 121 10.00 -5.25 3.63
N TRP A 122 10.09 -6.25 2.75
CA TRP A 122 10.80 -7.49 3.06
C TRP A 122 12.29 -7.27 3.29
N TRP A 123 12.91 -6.42 2.47
CA TRP A 123 14.31 -6.06 2.62
C TRP A 123 14.56 -5.25 3.90
N GLY A 124 13.77 -4.20 4.14
CA GLY A 124 13.85 -3.37 5.34
C GLY A 124 13.61 -4.18 6.62
N ARG A 125 12.62 -5.07 6.61
CA ARG A 125 12.39 -6.04 7.70
C ARG A 125 13.61 -6.93 7.93
N GLY A 126 14.23 -7.43 6.86
CA GLY A 126 15.42 -8.26 6.93
C GLY A 126 16.60 -7.57 7.64
N GLN A 127 16.81 -6.29 7.36
CA GLN A 127 17.86 -5.49 7.99
C GLN A 127 17.52 -5.09 9.44
N ALA A 128 16.24 -4.83 9.73
CA ALA A 128 15.78 -4.41 11.05
C ALA A 128 15.44 -5.57 12.01
N LYS A 129 15.73 -6.84 11.66
CA LYS A 129 15.36 -8.02 12.47
C LYS A 129 15.77 -7.95 13.95
N GLY A 130 16.86 -7.25 14.27
CA GLY A 130 17.35 -7.13 15.65
C GLY A 130 16.49 -6.25 16.56
N ILE A 131 15.61 -5.41 15.99
CA ILE A 131 14.75 -4.50 16.75
C ILE A 131 13.24 -4.80 16.58
N LEU A 132 12.89 -5.59 15.57
CA LEU A 132 11.50 -5.90 15.20
C LEU A 132 10.87 -7.01 16.03
#